data_AF-A0A1Z4RPU1-F1
#
_entry.id   AF-A0A1Z4RPU1-F1
#
_cell.length_a   1.000
_cell.length_b   1.000
_cell.length_c   1.000
_cell.angle_alpha   90.00
_cell.angle_beta   90.00
_cell.angle_gamma   90.00
#
_symmetry.space_group_name_H-M   'P 1'
#
loop_
_entity.id
_entity.type
_entity.pdbx_description
1 polymer ?
#
loop_
_entity_poly.entity_id
_entity_poly.type
_entity_poly.pdbx_seq_one_letter_code
_entity_poly.pdbx_strand_id
1 'polypeptide(L)' 'MIPNLSERTTIIATYALCGFSNIGSIGIQIGGISVIAPSRQQDLAILGLRSMIAGMACFMTACVTGMLL' A
#
# COMPACT_ATOMS: atom_id res chain seq x y z
N MET A 1 15.91 -24.63 8.85
CA MET A 1 14.46 -24.77 9.00
C MET A 1 13.89 -23.36 9.01
N ILE A 2 13.12 -22.99 7.98
CA ILE A 2 12.48 -21.66 7.91
C ILE A 2 11.49 -21.60 9.09
N PRO A 3 11.52 -20.58 9.96
CA PRO A 3 10.56 -20.47 11.04
C PRO A 3 9.15 -20.40 10.45
N ASN A 4 8.31 -21.38 10.80
CA ASN A 4 6.90 -21.35 10.43
C ASN A 4 6.21 -20.24 11.22
N LEU A 5 5.53 -19.34 10.52
CA LEU A 5 4.70 -18.31 11.14
C LEU A 5 3.48 -18.97 11.79
N SER A 6 3.02 -18.42 12.92
CA SER A 6 1.74 -18.84 13.50
C SER A 6 0.59 -18.52 12.54
N GLU A 7 -0.50 -19.28 12.59
CA GLU A 7 -1.70 -19.03 11.77
C GLU A 7 -2.19 -17.59 11.93
N ARG A 8 -2.24 -17.09 13.17
CA ARG A 8 -2.56 -15.69 13.47
C ARG A 8 -1.65 -14.71 12.74
N THR A 9 -0.33 -14.93 12.78
CA THR A 9 0.64 -14.06 12.10
C THR A 9 0.46 -14.09 10.58
N THR A 10 0.21 -15.27 10.01
CA THR A 10 -0.03 -15.43 8.58
C THR A 10 -1.25 -14.61 8.15
N ILE A 11 -2.37 -14.70 8.88
CA ILE A 11 -3.59 -13.94 8.55
C ILE A 11 -3.34 -12.43 8.65
N ILE A 12 -2.71 -11.95 9.71
CA ILE A 12 -2.40 -10.51 9.87
C ILE A 12 -1.47 -10.03 8.73
N ALA A 13 -0.44 -10.81 8.38
CA ALA A 13 0.49 -10.49 7.31
C ALA A 13 -0.21 -10.42 5.95
N THR A 14 -1.18 -11.30 5.68
CA THR A 14 -1.99 -11.25 4.46
C THR A 14 -2.69 -9.90 4.30
N TYR A 15 -3.35 -9.39 5.34
CA TYR A 15 -4.00 -8.08 5.28
C TYR A 15 -3.00 -6.92 5.19
N ALA A 16 -1.88 -7.01 5.90
CA ALA A 16 -0.84 -5.98 5.85
C ALA A 16 -0.21 -5.83 4.45
N LEU A 17 -0.13 -6.94 3.69
CA LEU A 17 0.46 -6.97 2.35
C LEU A 17 -0.56 -6.78 1.21
N CYS A 18 -1.85 -6.65 1.52
CA CYS A 18 -2.94 -6.52 0.54
C CYS A 18 -3.03 -5.11 -0.10
N GLY A 19 -1.90 -4.51 -0.46
CA GLY A 19 -1.87 -3.19 -1.08
C GLY A 19 -0.61 -2.91 -1.89
N PHE A 20 -0.72 -1.99 -2.85
CA PHE A 20 0.37 -1.53 -3.71
C PHE A 20 1.04 -0.26 -3.18
N SER A 21 1.25 -0.20 -1.87
CA SER A 21 1.76 0.99 -1.17
C SER A 21 3.28 0.95 -1.08
N ASN A 22 3.94 1.00 -2.24
CA ASN A 22 5.40 0.93 -2.37
C ASN A 22 5.91 2.04 -3.32
N ILE A 23 7.23 2.27 -3.31
CA ILE A 23 7.88 3.34 -4.09
C ILE A 23 7.66 3.16 -5.60
N GLY A 24 7.70 1.92 -6.11
CA GLY A 24 7.47 1.65 -7.54
C GLY A 24 6.06 2.02 -7.99
N SER A 25 5.07 1.78 -7.14
CA SER A 25 3.67 2.14 -7.41
C SER A 25 3.41 3.64 -7.47
N ILE A 26 4.30 4.49 -6.94
CA ILE A 26 4.26 5.94 -7.19
C ILE A 26 4.48 6.23 -8.68
N GLY A 27 5.53 5.62 -9.27
CA GLY A 27 5.83 5.76 -10.69
C GLY A 27 4.71 5.24 -11.59
N ILE A 28 4.09 4.12 -11.22
CA ILE A 28 2.93 3.56 -11.93
C ILE A 28 1.76 4.55 -11.92
N GLN A 29 1.44 5.14 -10.77
CA GLN A 29 0.34 6.11 -10.65
C GLN A 29 0.63 7.41 -11.40
N ILE A 30 1.86 7.95 -11.30
CA ILE A 30 2.24 9.13 -12.07
C ILE A 30 2.16 8.83 -13.57
N GLY A 31 2.76 7.73 -14.04
CA GLY A 31 2.74 7.36 -15.45
C GLY A 31 1.33 7.12 -15.98
N GLY A 32 0.51 6.35 -15.26
CA GLY A 32 -0.86 6.02 -15.67
C GLY A 32 -1.81 7.22 -15.66
N ILE A 33 -1.84 7.99 -14.56
CA ILE A 33 -2.79 9.09 -14.41
C ILE A 33 -2.36 10.30 -15.25
N SER A 34 -1.06 10.53 -15.46
CA SER A 34 -0.59 11.65 -16.29
C SER A 34 -1.01 11.51 -17.76
N VAL A 35 -1.25 10.30 -18.26
CA VAL A 35 -1.82 10.10 -19.61
C VAL A 35 -3.30 10.50 -19.66
N ILE A 36 -4.03 10.29 -18.56
CA ILE A 36 -5.46 10.63 -18.45
C ILE A 36 -5.64 12.13 -18.18
N ALA A 37 -4.77 12.74 -17.36
CA ALA A 37 -4.81 14.14 -16.97
C ALA A 37 -3.41 14.79 -17.07
N PRO A 38 -2.95 15.13 -18.29
CA PRO A 38 -1.59 15.64 -18.52
C PRO A 38 -1.28 16.94 -17.75
N SER A 39 -2.27 17.81 -17.57
CA SER A 39 -2.12 19.07 -16.83
C SER A 39 -1.91 18.88 -15.32
N ARG A 40 -2.10 17.66 -14.79
CA ARG A 40 -2.03 17.35 -13.35
C ARG A 40 -0.80 16.55 -12.97
N GLN A 41 0.13 16.31 -13.89
CA GLN A 41 1.35 15.53 -13.62
C GLN A 41 2.17 16.09 -12.45
N GLN A 42 2.26 17.42 -12.33
CA GLN A 42 2.98 18.06 -11.22
C GLN A 42 2.29 17.79 -9.87
N ASP A 43 0.96 17.88 -9.82
CA ASP A 43 0.18 17.57 -8.61
C ASP A 43 0.41 16.10 -8.19
N LEU A 44 0.41 15.17 -9.14
CA LEU A 44 0.65 13.75 -8.90
C LEU A 44 2.06 13.48 -8.35
N ALA A 45 3.07 14.16 -8.90
CA ALA A 45 4.45 14.03 -8.44
C ALA A 45 4.61 14.54 -7.00
N ILE A 46 4.01 15.68 -6.67
CA ILE A 46 4.04 16.28 -5.33
C ILE A 46 3.32 15.38 -4.31
N LEU A 47 2.20 14.76 -4.72
CA LEU A 47 1.41 13.88 -3.84
C LEU A 47 1.98 12.47 -3.70
N GLY A 48 2.89 12.03 -4.56
CA GLY A 48 3.33 10.63 -4.67
C GLY A 48 3.78 9.98 -3.36
N LEU A 49 4.64 10.64 -2.58
CA LEU A 49 5.08 10.08 -1.30
C LEU A 49 3.95 10.08 -0.26
N ARG A 50 3.11 11.14 -0.25
CA ARG A 50 1.98 11.27 0.67
C ARG A 50 0.92 10.20 0.38
N SER A 51 0.66 9.90 -0.89
CA SER A 51 -0.30 8.87 -1.29
C SER A 51 0.21 7.46 -0.96
N MET A 52 1.52 7.19 -1.08
CA MET A 52 2.11 5.93 -0.63
C MET A 52 1.94 5.72 0.87
N ILE A 53 2.26 6.75 1.68
CA ILE A 53 2.11 6.68 3.14
C ILE A 53 0.63 6.48 3.52
N ALA A 54 -0.29 7.23 2.90
CA ALA A 54 -1.73 7.05 3.11
C ALA A 54 -2.19 5.64 2.70
N GLY A 55 -1.62 5.09 1.62
CA GLY A 55 -1.87 3.74 1.14
C GLY A 55 -1.44 2.64 2.13
N MET A 56 -0.59 2.93 3.12
CA MET A 56 -0.30 1.99 4.21
C MET A 56 -1.51 1.73 5.14
N ALA A 57 -2.71 2.20 4.78
CA ALA A 57 -3.98 1.82 5.37
C ALA A 57 -4.21 0.29 5.46
N CYS A 58 -3.49 -0.52 4.66
CA CYS A 58 -3.46 -1.98 4.80
C CYS A 58 -3.01 -2.42 6.20
N PHE A 59 -2.13 -1.66 6.86
CA PHE A 59 -1.73 -1.93 8.25
C PHE A 59 -2.85 -1.66 9.25
N MET A 60 -3.68 -0.64 9.03
CA MET A 60 -4.88 -0.44 9.85
C MET A 60 -5.83 -1.63 9.73
N THR A 61 -6.02 -2.14 8.50
CA THR A 61 -6.82 -3.35 8.26
C THR A 61 -6.22 -4.56 8.98
N ALA A 62 -4.89 -4.74 8.92
CA ALA A 62 -4.18 -5.80 9.63
C ALA A 62 -4.32 -5.68 11.17
N CYS A 63 -4.30 -4.47 11.72
CA CYS A 63 -4.55 -4.22 13.14
C CYS A 63 -5.97 -4.63 13.54
N VAL A 64 -6.98 -4.23 12.76
CA VAL A 64 -8.38 -4.62 13.01
C VAL A 64 -8.53 -6.13 12.94
N THR A 65 -7.97 -6.78 11.93
CA THR A 65 -7.93 -8.25 11.84
C THR A 65 -7.27 -8.86 13.08
N GLY A 66 -6.13 -8.35 13.50
CA GLY A 66 -5.42 -8.84 14.68
C GLY A 66 -6.15 -8.64 16.00
N MET A 67 -7.10 -7.68 16.08
CA MET A 67 -7.98 -7.49 17.25
C MET A 67 -9.17 -8.45 17.27
N LEU A 68 -9.64 -8.90 16.10
CA LEU A 68 -10.82 -9.75 15.95
C LEU A 68 -10.50 -11.25 15.91
N LEU A 69 -9.22 -11.60 15.80
CA LEU A 69 -8.67 -12.96 15.87
C LEU A 69 -8.11 -13.28 17.26
#